data_AF-A0A914VPK2-F1
#
_entry.id   AF-A0A914VPK2-F1
#
_cell.length_a   1.000
_cell.length_b   1.000
_cell.length_c   1.000
_cell.angle_alpha   90.00
_cell.angle_beta   90.00
_cell.angle_gamma   90.00
#
_symmetry.space_group_name_H-M   'P 1'
#
loop_
_entity.id
_entity.type
_entity.pdbx_description
1 polymer ?
#
loop_
_entity_poly.entity_id
_entity_poly.type
_entity_poly.pdbx_seq_one_letter_code
_entity_poly.pdbx_strand_id
1 'polypeptide(L)'
;MSATIPNLELLGKWLQARVYHTDYRPIQLTQTLSIGSKLHQPTTMAVVSELPTDLKIKDDLDNFIGYCLETILDGNGVLLFCASKAACEKAAESVGRFMRSVLTGAESALKRRLCAVINASRQREFVDQFRKTAPKMDSLLAKTLLYGVAFHHAGLVMEEREAVERGFRQGAVRMIAATSTLSAGVNLPARRVIVRSPWGHPNRPGPYLSSAVYLQMIGRAGRKGIDEKGR
;
A
#
# COMPACT_ATOMS: atom_id res chain seq x y z
N MET A 1 -18.50 13.10 12.74
CA MET A 1 -17.86 13.15 11.40
C MET A 1 -17.88 11.76 10.80
N SER A 2 -18.22 11.61 9.52
CA SER A 2 -18.30 10.32 8.82
C SER A 2 -17.75 10.44 7.39
N ALA A 3 -17.38 9.31 6.78
CA ALA A 3 -17.24 9.22 5.32
C ALA A 3 -18.59 9.51 4.63
N THR A 4 -18.57 9.79 3.32
CA THR A 4 -19.76 10.09 2.52
C THR A 4 -20.78 8.95 2.62
N ILE A 5 -21.98 9.26 3.14
CA ILE A 5 -23.10 8.31 3.27
C ILE A 5 -24.28 8.81 2.43
N PRO A 6 -24.93 7.96 1.62
CA PRO A 6 -26.06 8.38 0.77
C PRO A 6 -27.25 8.98 1.53
N ASN A 7 -27.49 8.56 2.77
CA ASN A 7 -28.64 8.95 3.60
C ASN A 7 -28.28 9.93 4.73
N LEU A 8 -27.27 10.78 4.51
CA LEU A 8 -26.77 11.73 5.52
C LEU A 8 -27.87 12.65 6.08
N GLU A 9 -28.79 13.11 5.21
CA GLU A 9 -29.94 13.93 5.60
C GLU A 9 -30.89 13.23 6.57
N LEU A 10 -31.13 11.93 6.38
CA LEU A 10 -31.98 11.14 7.28
C LEU A 10 -31.35 11.03 8.67
N LEU A 11 -30.03 10.82 8.71
CA LEU A 11 -29.27 10.76 9.96
C LEU A 11 -29.29 12.13 10.68
N GLY A 12 -29.14 13.22 9.94
CA GLY A 12 -29.26 14.57 10.48
C GLY A 12 -30.62 14.83 11.11
N LYS A 13 -31.70 14.47 10.43
CA LYS A 13 -33.07 14.56 10.96
C LYS A 13 -33.26 13.73 12.23
N TRP A 14 -32.81 12.48 12.23
CA TRP A 14 -32.93 11.59 13.38
C TRP A 14 -32.17 12.13 14.61
N LEU A 15 -30.97 12.67 14.40
CA LEU A 15 -30.15 13.27 15.46
C LEU A 15 -30.53 14.71 15.82
N GLN A 16 -31.53 15.30 15.16
CA GLN A 16 -31.87 16.72 15.26
C GLN A 16 -30.65 17.64 15.05
N ALA A 17 -29.76 17.26 14.15
CA ALA A 17 -28.49 17.92 13.89
C ALA A 17 -28.47 18.61 12.52
N ARG A 18 -27.71 19.70 12.41
CA ARG A 18 -27.39 20.31 11.11
C ARG A 18 -26.42 19.41 10.35
N VAL A 19 -26.68 19.23 9.07
CA VAL A 19 -25.84 18.46 8.17
C VAL A 19 -24.91 19.40 7.40
N TYR A 20 -23.64 19.00 7.26
CA TYR A 20 -22.67 19.66 6.40
C TYR A 20 -22.02 18.61 5.49
N HIS A 21 -22.01 18.86 4.19
CA HIS A 21 -21.42 17.99 3.18
C HIS A 21 -20.38 18.76 2.39
N THR A 22 -19.23 18.13 2.12
CA THR A 22 -18.19 18.67 1.25
C THR A 22 -17.42 17.54 0.59
N ASP A 23 -17.12 17.69 -0.70
CA ASP A 23 -16.22 16.83 -1.47
C ASP A 23 -14.78 17.35 -1.46
N TYR A 24 -14.50 18.39 -0.67
CA TYR A 24 -13.17 19.00 -0.61
C TYR A 24 -12.12 18.00 -0.14
N ARG A 25 -11.12 17.77 -1.00
CA ARG A 25 -9.94 16.96 -0.68
C ARG A 25 -8.68 17.80 -0.85
N PRO A 26 -7.86 18.00 0.21
CA PRO A 26 -6.66 18.83 0.14
C PRO A 26 -5.64 18.39 -0.93
N ILE A 27 -5.55 17.06 -1.15
CA ILE A 27 -4.66 16.47 -2.16
C ILE A 27 -5.52 15.79 -3.21
N GLN A 28 -5.36 16.19 -4.48
CA GLN A 28 -6.11 15.58 -5.58
C GLN A 28 -5.80 14.08 -5.70
N LEU A 29 -6.86 13.29 -5.88
CA LEU A 29 -6.77 11.85 -6.10
C LEU A 29 -6.85 11.54 -7.60
N THR A 30 -5.83 10.91 -8.16
CA THR A 30 -5.86 10.41 -9.54
C THR A 30 -6.11 8.91 -9.53
N GLN A 31 -7.34 8.49 -9.85
CA GLN A 31 -7.69 7.08 -9.94
C GLN A 31 -7.38 6.52 -11.32
N THR A 32 -6.74 5.36 -11.38
CA THR A 32 -6.44 4.64 -12.62
C THR A 32 -6.69 3.14 -12.49
N LEU A 33 -7.10 2.50 -13.58
CA LEU A 33 -7.29 1.05 -13.68
C LEU A 33 -6.10 0.42 -14.41
N SER A 34 -5.48 -0.61 -13.82
CA SER A 34 -4.41 -1.36 -14.50
C SER A 34 -5.00 -2.51 -15.31
N ILE A 35 -4.75 -2.52 -16.62
CA ILE A 35 -5.12 -3.61 -17.54
C ILE A 35 -3.86 -4.00 -18.30
N GLY A 36 -3.37 -5.22 -18.05
CA GLY A 36 -2.05 -5.64 -18.54
C GLY A 36 -0.95 -4.75 -17.96
N SER A 37 -0.17 -4.11 -18.84
CA SER A 37 0.90 -3.17 -18.46
C SER A 37 0.51 -1.70 -18.52
N LYS A 38 -0.74 -1.40 -18.92
CA LYS A 38 -1.23 -0.04 -19.15
C LYS A 38 -2.18 0.40 -18.03
N LEU A 39 -2.08 1.68 -17.69
CA LEU A 39 -2.97 2.36 -16.75
C LEU A 39 -3.98 3.17 -17.55
N HIS A 40 -5.26 2.97 -17.25
CA HIS A 40 -6.38 3.57 -17.92
C HIS A 40 -7.15 4.51 -17.00
N GLN A 41 -7.78 5.53 -17.56
CA GLN A 41 -8.72 6.36 -16.81
C GLN A 41 -10.05 5.57 -16.65
N PRO A 42 -10.63 5.46 -15.43
CA PRO A 42 -11.75 4.55 -15.18
C PRO A 42 -13.05 4.80 -15.96
N THR A 43 -13.28 6.04 -16.42
CA THR A 43 -14.53 6.45 -17.10
C THR A 43 -14.45 6.31 -18.62
N THR A 44 -13.34 6.76 -19.19
CA THR A 44 -13.10 6.84 -20.64
C THR A 44 -12.36 5.62 -21.18
N MET A 45 -11.73 4.83 -20.29
CA MET A 45 -10.82 3.74 -20.63
C MET A 45 -9.63 4.18 -21.49
N ALA A 46 -9.38 5.50 -21.61
CA ALA A 46 -8.23 6.03 -22.31
C ALA A 46 -6.94 5.65 -21.57
N VAL A 47 -5.90 5.29 -22.33
CA VAL A 47 -4.58 4.99 -21.77
C VAL A 47 -3.97 6.28 -21.22
N VAL A 48 -3.64 6.28 -19.94
CA VAL A 48 -3.02 7.40 -19.23
C VAL A 48 -1.50 7.25 -19.20
N SER A 49 -1.01 6.05 -18.93
CA SER A 49 0.41 5.75 -18.85
C SER A 49 0.66 4.25 -18.99
N GLU A 50 1.90 3.84 -19.19
CA GLU A 50 2.33 2.45 -19.19
C GLU A 50 3.49 2.26 -18.20
N LEU A 51 3.59 1.10 -17.58
CA LEU A 51 4.72 0.80 -16.71
C LEU A 51 6.04 0.84 -17.51
N PRO A 52 7.08 1.54 -17.00
CA PRO A 52 8.40 1.56 -17.64
C PRO A 52 8.94 0.16 -17.90
N THR A 53 9.60 -0.04 -19.04
CA THR A 53 10.09 -1.35 -19.48
C THR A 53 11.14 -1.93 -18.54
N ASP A 54 11.95 -1.10 -17.90
CA ASP A 54 12.94 -1.49 -16.89
C ASP A 54 12.32 -1.99 -15.58
N LEU A 55 11.02 -1.75 -15.38
CA LEU A 55 10.24 -2.19 -14.22
C LEU A 55 9.25 -3.32 -14.56
N LYS A 56 9.22 -3.79 -15.81
CA LYS A 56 8.44 -4.98 -16.20
C LYS A 56 9.21 -6.23 -15.76
N ILE A 57 8.66 -6.91 -14.75
CA ILE A 57 9.32 -8.05 -14.12
C ILE A 57 8.76 -9.35 -14.70
N LYS A 58 9.68 -10.26 -15.02
CA LYS A 58 9.31 -11.63 -15.43
C LYS A 58 8.57 -12.30 -14.28
N ASP A 59 7.43 -12.92 -14.58
CA ASP A 59 6.54 -13.61 -13.63
C ASP A 59 5.68 -12.68 -12.72
N ASP A 60 5.63 -11.36 -12.98
CA ASP A 60 4.71 -10.42 -12.35
C ASP A 60 3.45 -10.20 -13.22
N LEU A 61 2.52 -11.15 -13.17
CA LEU A 61 1.34 -11.22 -14.06
C LEU A 61 0.49 -9.94 -14.07
N ASP A 62 0.32 -9.29 -12.92
CA ASP A 62 -0.45 -8.05 -12.74
C ASP A 62 0.42 -6.80 -12.59
N ASN A 63 1.72 -6.89 -12.84
CA ASN A 63 2.69 -5.79 -12.80
C ASN A 63 2.75 -5.03 -11.45
N PHE A 64 2.22 -5.62 -10.37
CA PHE A 64 2.08 -4.92 -9.10
C PHE A 64 3.44 -4.67 -8.44
N ILE A 65 4.43 -5.56 -8.64
CA ILE A 65 5.79 -5.38 -8.15
C ILE A 65 6.40 -4.18 -8.86
N GLY A 66 6.24 -4.08 -10.18
CA GLY A 66 6.69 -2.94 -10.98
C GLY A 66 6.13 -1.60 -10.49
N TYR A 67 4.81 -1.53 -10.25
CA TYR A 67 4.19 -0.30 -9.72
C TYR A 67 4.60 0.03 -8.28
N CYS A 68 4.88 -0.97 -7.45
CA CYS A 68 5.45 -0.75 -6.13
C CYS A 68 6.85 -0.15 -6.25
N LEU A 69 7.71 -0.75 -7.09
CA LEU A 69 9.08 -0.28 -7.30
C LEU A 69 9.14 1.12 -7.87
N GLU A 70 8.30 1.46 -8.84
CA GLU A 70 8.22 2.82 -9.39
C GLU A 70 8.05 3.84 -8.26
N THR A 71 7.11 3.58 -7.34
CA THR A 71 6.84 4.49 -6.20
C THR A 71 7.99 4.49 -5.19
N ILE A 72 8.57 3.32 -4.89
CA ILE A 72 9.68 3.19 -3.94
C ILE A 72 10.92 3.91 -4.48
N LEU A 73 11.22 3.78 -5.78
CA LEU A 73 12.37 4.40 -6.44
C LEU A 73 12.28 5.94 -6.43
N ASP A 74 11.06 6.49 -6.39
CA ASP A 74 10.81 7.92 -6.19
C ASP A 74 10.93 8.35 -4.70
N GLY A 75 11.36 7.46 -3.81
CA GLY A 75 11.49 7.71 -2.38
C GLY A 75 10.17 7.74 -1.63
N ASN A 76 9.09 7.24 -2.21
CA ASN A 76 7.74 7.35 -1.68
C ASN A 76 7.20 6.03 -1.12
N GLY A 77 6.19 6.12 -0.28
CA GLY A 77 5.51 4.97 0.33
C GLY A 77 4.32 4.48 -0.51
N VAL A 78 4.10 3.17 -0.53
CA VAL A 78 2.97 2.49 -1.19
C VAL A 78 2.18 1.63 -0.21
N LEU A 79 0.85 1.71 -0.28
CA LEU A 79 -0.05 0.75 0.36
C LEU A 79 -0.64 -0.18 -0.70
N LEU A 80 -0.45 -1.48 -0.50
CA LEU A 80 -0.99 -2.53 -1.36
C LEU A 80 -2.12 -3.26 -0.62
N PHE A 81 -3.37 -3.03 -1.02
CA PHE A 81 -4.50 -3.74 -0.45
C PHE A 81 -4.72 -5.09 -1.13
N CYS A 82 -4.74 -6.14 -0.32
CA CYS A 82 -4.96 -7.53 -0.73
C CYS A 82 -6.23 -8.09 -0.09
N ALA A 83 -6.83 -9.10 -0.74
CA ALA A 83 -8.11 -9.69 -0.30
C ALA A 83 -8.01 -10.59 0.95
N SER A 84 -6.81 -11.08 1.31
CA SER A 84 -6.62 -12.01 2.43
C SER A 84 -5.27 -11.81 3.13
N LYS A 85 -5.14 -12.33 4.36
CA LYS A 85 -3.88 -12.32 5.14
C LYS A 85 -2.75 -13.00 4.35
N ALA A 86 -3.00 -14.22 3.86
CA ALA A 86 -2.05 -14.96 3.02
C ALA A 86 -1.66 -14.21 1.73
N ALA A 87 -2.58 -13.48 1.12
CA ALA A 87 -2.27 -12.66 -0.06
C ALA A 87 -1.38 -11.45 0.29
N CYS A 88 -1.51 -10.88 1.50
CA CYS A 88 -0.61 -9.83 1.98
C CYS A 88 0.81 -10.38 2.15
N GLU A 89 0.94 -11.49 2.87
CA GLU A 89 2.22 -12.17 3.11
C GLU A 89 2.90 -12.56 1.80
N LYS A 90 2.18 -13.22 0.88
CA LYS A 90 2.72 -13.61 -0.44
C LYS A 90 3.13 -12.40 -1.29
N ALA A 91 2.38 -11.31 -1.24
CA ALA A 91 2.73 -10.09 -1.97
C ALA A 91 3.99 -9.43 -1.41
N ALA A 92 4.07 -9.28 -0.08
CA ALA A 92 5.25 -8.76 0.61
C ALA A 92 6.48 -9.64 0.37
N GLU A 93 6.33 -10.96 0.42
CA GLU A 93 7.40 -11.90 0.10
C GLU A 93 7.87 -11.77 -1.34
N SER A 94 6.95 -11.64 -2.30
CA SER A 94 7.29 -11.54 -3.73
C SER A 94 8.09 -10.27 -4.04
N VAL A 95 7.65 -9.13 -3.51
CA VAL A 95 8.37 -7.85 -3.64
C VAL A 95 9.72 -7.94 -2.90
N GLY A 96 9.73 -8.43 -1.66
CA GLY A 96 10.95 -8.59 -0.87
C GLY A 96 11.98 -9.51 -1.52
N ARG A 97 11.54 -10.63 -2.13
CA ARG A 97 12.40 -11.55 -2.90
C ARG A 97 13.01 -10.88 -4.12
N PHE A 98 12.20 -10.12 -4.85
CA PHE A 98 12.69 -9.36 -6.00
C PHE A 98 13.73 -8.31 -5.57
N MET A 99 13.43 -7.52 -4.54
CA MET A 99 14.35 -6.51 -3.99
C MET A 99 15.64 -7.15 -3.50
N ARG A 100 15.57 -8.29 -2.80
CA ARG A 100 16.74 -9.07 -2.40
C ARG A 100 17.59 -9.46 -3.60
N SER A 101 16.98 -10.07 -4.62
CA SER A 101 17.66 -10.52 -5.83
C SER A 101 18.46 -9.38 -6.48
N VAL A 102 17.84 -8.20 -6.59
CA VAL A 102 18.48 -7.01 -7.17
C VAL A 102 19.60 -6.47 -6.28
N LEU A 103 19.37 -6.39 -4.97
CA LEU A 103 20.34 -5.82 -4.02
C LEU A 103 21.55 -6.73 -3.77
N THR A 104 21.38 -8.06 -3.84
CA THR A 104 22.48 -9.02 -3.68
C THR A 104 23.13 -9.43 -5.01
N GLY A 105 22.51 -9.09 -6.14
CA GLY A 105 22.99 -9.44 -7.47
C GLY A 105 24.13 -8.54 -7.99
N ALA A 106 24.45 -8.76 -9.26
CA ALA A 106 25.43 -7.96 -10.00
C ALA A 106 25.05 -6.47 -10.03
N GLU A 107 26.05 -5.62 -10.25
CA GLU A 107 25.83 -4.18 -10.29
C GLU A 107 24.93 -3.78 -11.47
N SER A 108 23.89 -3.00 -11.18
CA SER A 108 22.90 -2.56 -12.16
C SER A 108 22.40 -1.16 -11.84
N ALA A 109 21.82 -0.46 -12.83
CA ALA A 109 21.21 0.85 -12.60
C ALA A 109 20.08 0.78 -11.56
N LEU A 110 19.28 -0.29 -11.60
CA LEU A 110 18.20 -0.51 -10.63
C LEU A 110 18.75 -0.73 -9.22
N LYS A 111 19.83 -1.52 -9.06
CA LYS A 111 20.49 -1.71 -7.76
C LYS A 111 20.98 -0.40 -7.16
N ARG A 112 21.65 0.45 -7.96
CA ARG A 112 22.11 1.78 -7.49
C ARG A 112 20.96 2.64 -6.98
N ARG A 113 19.87 2.70 -7.74
CA ARG A 113 18.65 3.46 -7.35
C ARG A 113 18.01 2.87 -6.09
N LEU A 114 17.89 1.56 -5.98
CA LEU A 114 17.35 0.91 -4.79
C LEU A 114 18.22 1.15 -3.54
N CYS A 115 19.54 1.06 -3.65
CA CYS A 115 20.46 1.34 -2.54
C CYS A 115 20.36 2.79 -2.04
N ALA A 116 20.01 3.75 -2.92
CA ALA A 116 19.80 5.14 -2.53
C ALA A 116 18.55 5.34 -1.66
N VAL A 117 17.51 4.51 -1.86
CA VAL A 117 16.25 4.60 -1.09
C VAL A 117 16.24 3.66 0.11
N ILE A 118 16.77 2.44 -0.06
CA ILE A 118 16.80 1.36 0.93
C ILE A 118 18.24 1.16 1.37
N ASN A 119 18.59 1.81 2.47
CA ASN A 119 19.91 1.69 3.05
C ASN A 119 20.01 0.46 3.97
N ALA A 120 20.92 -0.47 3.66
CA ALA A 120 21.06 -1.74 4.38
C ALA A 120 21.41 -1.59 5.87
N SER A 121 22.22 -0.60 6.27
CA SER A 121 22.55 -0.40 7.69
C SER A 121 21.34 0.12 8.46
N ARG A 122 20.61 1.09 7.89
CA ARG A 122 19.35 1.59 8.48
C ARG A 122 18.29 0.50 8.61
N GLN A 123 18.18 -0.38 7.61
CA GLN A 123 17.22 -1.49 7.67
C GLN A 123 17.58 -2.51 8.77
N ARG A 124 18.87 -2.84 8.93
CA ARG A 124 19.30 -3.74 10.02
C ARG A 124 19.02 -3.13 11.39
N GLU A 125 19.37 -1.86 11.57
CA GLU A 125 19.09 -1.14 12.81
C GLU A 125 17.59 -1.11 13.13
N PHE A 126 16.76 -0.80 12.12
CA PHE A 126 15.30 -0.81 12.26
C PHE A 126 14.79 -2.20 12.67
N VAL A 127 15.25 -3.27 12.01
CA VAL A 127 14.85 -4.64 12.34
C VAL A 127 15.29 -5.05 13.76
N ASP A 128 16.46 -4.60 14.21
CA ASP A 128 16.93 -4.90 15.57
C ASP A 128 16.13 -4.13 16.63
N GLN A 129 15.76 -2.87 16.36
CA GLN A 129 14.82 -2.12 17.21
C GLN A 129 13.42 -2.74 17.21
N PHE A 130 12.97 -3.22 16.05
CA PHE A 130 11.70 -3.93 15.91
C PHE A 130 11.67 -5.18 16.79
N ARG A 131 12.72 -6.02 16.76
CA ARG A 131 12.85 -7.21 17.61
C ARG A 131 12.78 -6.91 19.10
N LYS A 132 13.34 -5.77 19.54
CA LYS A 132 13.24 -5.34 20.95
C LYS A 132 11.80 -5.02 21.35
N THR A 133 11.01 -4.49 20.42
CA THR A 133 9.60 -4.14 20.66
C THR A 133 8.67 -5.35 20.52
N ALA A 134 8.95 -6.23 19.57
CA ALA A 134 8.20 -7.45 19.29
C ALA A 134 9.16 -8.67 19.28
N PRO A 135 9.45 -9.27 20.45
CA PRO A 135 10.42 -10.36 20.57
C PRO A 135 10.04 -11.62 19.78
N LYS A 136 8.74 -11.86 19.61
CA LYS A 136 8.17 -12.97 18.83
C LYS A 136 7.80 -12.54 17.41
N MET A 137 8.62 -11.69 16.80
CA MET A 137 8.38 -11.19 15.45
C MET A 137 8.25 -12.34 14.45
N ASP A 138 7.25 -12.24 13.55
CA ASP A 138 7.09 -13.17 12.45
C ASP A 138 8.35 -13.28 11.56
N SER A 139 8.72 -14.51 11.20
CA SER A 139 9.96 -14.77 10.47
C SER A 139 9.97 -14.24 9.04
N LEU A 140 8.80 -14.19 8.38
CA LEU A 140 8.64 -13.61 7.06
C LEU A 140 8.66 -12.08 7.14
N LEU A 141 8.02 -11.50 8.16
CA LEU A 141 8.07 -10.07 8.42
C LEU A 141 9.52 -9.62 8.63
N ALA A 142 10.29 -10.34 9.47
CA ALA A 142 11.70 -10.09 9.70
C ALA A 142 12.53 -10.05 8.40
N LYS A 143 12.27 -10.99 7.49
CA LYS A 143 12.99 -11.11 6.20
C LYS A 143 12.63 -9.99 5.24
N THR A 144 11.35 -9.63 5.16
CA THR A 144 10.86 -8.60 4.23
C THR A 144 11.23 -7.19 4.70
N LEU A 145 11.24 -6.95 6.01
CA LEU A 145 11.61 -5.66 6.60
C LEU A 145 13.05 -5.24 6.25
N LEU A 146 13.99 -6.18 6.10
CA LEU A 146 15.36 -5.89 5.66
C LEU A 146 15.42 -5.17 4.29
N TYR A 147 14.35 -5.23 3.51
CA TYR A 147 14.23 -4.61 2.20
C TYR A 147 13.18 -3.48 2.20
N GLY A 148 12.73 -3.01 3.37
CA GLY A 148 11.73 -1.95 3.50
C GLY A 148 10.32 -2.37 3.09
N VAL A 149 10.02 -3.67 3.11
CA VAL A 149 8.72 -4.24 2.76
C VAL A 149 8.10 -4.87 4.01
N ALA A 150 6.82 -4.65 4.24
CA ALA A 150 6.07 -5.26 5.34
C ALA A 150 4.69 -5.72 4.87
N PHE A 151 4.05 -6.54 5.70
CA PHE A 151 2.62 -6.81 5.61
C PHE A 151 1.92 -6.39 6.91
N HIS A 152 0.62 -6.12 6.84
CA HIS A 152 -0.19 -5.67 7.97
C HIS A 152 -1.59 -6.27 7.93
N HIS A 153 -1.89 -7.13 8.89
CA HIS A 153 -3.21 -7.73 9.05
C HIS A 153 -3.44 -8.14 10.50
N ALA A 154 -4.68 -8.54 10.83
CA ALA A 154 -5.09 -9.02 12.14
C ALA A 154 -4.51 -10.40 12.54
N GLY A 155 -3.38 -10.80 11.96
CA GLY A 155 -2.61 -11.98 12.39
C GLY A 155 -1.33 -11.58 13.11
N LEU A 156 -0.84 -10.35 12.89
CA LEU A 156 0.25 -9.76 13.63
C LEU A 156 -0.24 -9.30 15.01
N VAL A 157 0.64 -9.40 16.00
CA VAL A 157 0.37 -8.85 17.34
C VAL A 157 0.34 -7.31 17.29
N MET A 158 -0.16 -6.67 18.34
CA MET A 158 -0.33 -5.20 18.32
C MET A 158 1.02 -4.49 18.19
N GLU A 159 2.02 -4.97 18.92
CA GLU A 159 3.37 -4.43 18.94
C GLU A 159 4.02 -4.44 17.55
N GLU A 160 3.82 -5.52 16.79
CA GLU A 160 4.28 -5.64 15.41
C GLU A 160 3.57 -4.64 14.50
N ARG A 161 2.24 -4.54 14.61
CA ARG A 161 1.44 -3.62 13.78
C ARG A 161 1.86 -2.17 14.01
N GLU A 162 1.99 -1.76 15.26
CA GLU A 162 2.44 -0.41 15.59
C GLU A 162 3.88 -0.14 15.13
N ALA A 163 4.78 -1.12 15.25
CA ALA A 163 6.16 -0.99 14.80
C ALA A 163 6.24 -0.87 13.28
N VAL A 164 5.46 -1.63 12.52
CA VAL A 164 5.33 -1.49 11.05
C VAL A 164 4.81 -0.10 10.69
N GLU A 165 3.76 0.36 11.35
CA GLU A 165 3.18 1.69 11.10
C GLU A 165 4.16 2.83 11.41
N ARG A 166 4.90 2.73 12.52
CA ARG A 166 5.98 3.68 12.87
C ARG A 166 7.07 3.67 11.80
N GLY A 167 7.53 2.48 11.42
CA GLY A 167 8.55 2.32 10.37
C GLY A 167 8.11 2.92 9.04
N PHE A 168 6.84 2.82 8.69
CA PHE A 168 6.30 3.43 7.47
C PHE A 168 6.28 4.95 7.53
N ARG A 169 5.84 5.54 8.67
CA ARG A 169 5.88 7.00 8.87
C ARG A 169 7.31 7.55 8.83
N GLN A 170 8.29 6.78 9.31
CA GLN A 170 9.71 7.14 9.30
C GLN A 170 10.40 6.88 7.96
N GLY A 171 9.74 6.20 7.02
CA GLY A 171 10.32 5.80 5.73
C GLY A 171 11.32 4.64 5.81
N ALA A 172 11.40 3.93 6.94
CA ALA A 172 12.12 2.65 7.02
C ALA A 172 11.34 1.57 6.24
N VAL A 173 10.01 1.56 6.37
CA VAL A 173 9.12 0.73 5.56
C VAL A 173 8.59 1.58 4.41
N ARG A 174 8.76 1.13 3.17
CA ARG A 174 8.30 1.81 1.96
C ARG A 174 7.07 1.17 1.34
N MET A 175 6.84 -0.10 1.62
CA MET A 175 5.67 -0.83 1.13
C MET A 175 4.99 -1.58 2.27
N ILE A 176 3.68 -1.43 2.41
CA ILE A 176 2.86 -2.29 3.27
C ILE A 176 1.81 -3.00 2.41
N ALA A 177 1.82 -4.33 2.44
CA ALA A 177 0.72 -5.16 1.96
C ALA A 177 -0.30 -5.38 3.08
N ALA A 178 -1.54 -4.92 2.93
CA ALA A 178 -2.53 -4.95 4.00
C ALA A 178 -3.90 -5.47 3.59
N THR A 179 -4.63 -6.00 4.56
CA THR A 179 -6.08 -6.27 4.42
C THR A 179 -6.90 -4.99 4.60
N SER A 180 -8.20 -5.05 4.26
CA SER A 180 -9.15 -3.95 4.44
C SER A 180 -9.23 -3.42 5.88
N THR A 181 -8.88 -4.21 6.90
CA THR A 181 -8.85 -3.74 8.29
C THR A 181 -7.95 -2.51 8.51
N LEU A 182 -6.86 -2.37 7.73
CA LEU A 182 -6.02 -1.18 7.80
C LEU A 182 -6.74 0.06 7.27
N SER A 183 -7.74 -0.08 6.38
CA SER A 183 -8.44 1.06 5.78
C SER A 183 -9.27 1.85 6.80
N ALA A 184 -9.74 1.21 7.87
CA ALA A 184 -10.62 1.80 8.88
C ALA A 184 -9.93 2.18 10.20
N GLY A 185 -8.71 1.69 10.48
CA GLY A 185 -8.17 1.69 11.85
C GLY A 185 -7.09 2.70 12.19
N VAL A 186 -6.38 3.29 11.21
CA VAL A 186 -5.15 4.05 11.48
C VAL A 186 -4.96 5.19 10.49
N ASN A 187 -4.45 6.36 10.88
CA ASN A 187 -4.07 7.41 9.94
C ASN A 187 -2.69 7.12 9.32
N LEU A 188 -2.66 6.46 8.16
CA LEU A 188 -1.44 6.08 7.46
C LEU A 188 -1.58 6.42 5.97
N PRO A 189 -1.27 7.67 5.56
CA PRO A 189 -1.32 8.08 4.17
C PRO A 189 -0.06 7.65 3.42
N ALA A 190 -0.21 7.35 2.14
CA ALA A 190 0.87 6.93 1.24
C ALA A 190 0.79 7.67 -0.09
N ARG A 191 1.88 7.76 -0.84
CA ARG A 191 1.86 8.41 -2.16
C ARG A 191 0.96 7.65 -3.12
N ARG A 192 1.06 6.32 -3.08
CA ARG A 192 0.30 5.42 -3.94
C ARG A 192 -0.49 4.40 -3.13
N VAL A 193 -1.73 4.16 -3.54
CA VAL A 193 -2.54 3.03 -3.09
C VAL A 193 -2.79 2.10 -4.28
N ILE A 194 -2.52 0.81 -4.11
CA ILE A 194 -2.78 -0.22 -5.12
C ILE A 194 -3.80 -1.20 -4.53
N VAL A 195 -4.91 -1.43 -5.23
CA VAL A 195 -5.92 -2.43 -4.84
C VAL A 195 -5.78 -3.61 -5.79
N ARG A 196 -5.26 -4.76 -5.33
CA ARG A 196 -4.95 -5.90 -6.22
C ARG A 196 -6.16 -6.63 -6.78
N SER A 197 -7.27 -6.63 -6.05
CA SER A 197 -8.45 -7.38 -6.46
C SER A 197 -9.73 -6.68 -6.00
N PRO A 198 -10.72 -6.48 -6.90
CA PRO A 198 -12.06 -6.10 -6.50
C PRO A 198 -12.85 -7.29 -5.93
N TRP A 199 -12.31 -8.51 -6.04
CA TRP A 199 -12.92 -9.77 -5.62
C TRP A 199 -12.39 -10.25 -4.26
N GLY A 200 -13.22 -10.97 -3.52
CA GLY A 200 -12.78 -11.90 -2.49
C GLY A 200 -11.93 -13.05 -3.07
N HIS A 201 -11.49 -13.97 -2.20
CA HIS A 201 -10.62 -15.09 -2.58
C HIS A 201 -11.17 -15.92 -3.78
N PRO A 202 -10.37 -16.29 -4.80
CA PRO A 202 -10.86 -16.97 -6.00
C PRO A 202 -11.62 -18.28 -5.71
N ASN A 203 -11.17 -19.06 -4.71
CA ASN A 203 -11.77 -20.36 -4.35
C ASN A 203 -12.84 -20.27 -3.25
N ARG A 204 -13.19 -19.07 -2.80
CA ARG A 204 -14.30 -18.80 -1.88
C ARG A 204 -14.87 -17.47 -2.30
N PRO A 205 -15.89 -17.43 -3.19
CA PRO A 205 -16.48 -16.18 -3.66
C PRO A 205 -16.93 -15.37 -2.44
N GLY A 206 -16.04 -14.46 -2.02
CA GLY A 206 -16.35 -13.47 -1.01
C GLY A 206 -17.17 -12.38 -1.68
N PRO A 207 -17.89 -11.57 -0.89
CA PRO A 207 -18.57 -10.42 -1.44
C PRO A 207 -17.58 -9.53 -2.19
N TYR A 208 -18.05 -8.89 -3.25
CA TYR A 208 -17.32 -7.83 -3.94
C TYR A 208 -16.81 -6.79 -2.94
N LEU A 209 -15.67 -6.17 -3.26
CA LEU A 209 -15.21 -5.00 -2.55
C LEU A 209 -16.30 -3.93 -2.61
N SER A 210 -16.90 -3.61 -1.46
CA SER A 210 -17.95 -2.60 -1.41
C SER A 210 -17.38 -1.22 -1.74
N SER A 211 -18.20 -0.36 -2.35
CA SER A 211 -17.79 1.01 -2.68
C SER A 211 -17.28 1.77 -1.46
N ALA A 212 -17.90 1.55 -0.28
CA ALA A 212 -17.46 2.17 0.97
C ALA A 212 -16.03 1.74 1.37
N VAL A 213 -15.71 0.45 1.31
CA VAL A 213 -14.36 -0.04 1.63
C VAL A 213 -13.35 0.43 0.59
N TYR A 214 -13.71 0.40 -0.69
CA TYR A 214 -12.88 0.94 -1.76
C TYR A 214 -12.53 2.42 -1.54
N LEU A 215 -13.52 3.26 -1.24
CA LEU A 215 -13.32 4.69 -0.95
C LEU A 215 -12.44 4.91 0.28
N GLN A 216 -12.57 4.08 1.32
CA GLN A 216 -11.67 4.13 2.49
C GLN A 216 -10.23 3.74 2.14
N MET A 217 -10.02 2.78 1.24
CA MET A 217 -8.70 2.37 0.78
C MET A 217 -8.03 3.50 -0.02
N ILE A 218 -8.67 3.96 -1.10
CA ILE A 218 -8.08 4.99 -1.98
C ILE A 218 -7.99 6.36 -1.28
N GLY A 219 -8.81 6.60 -0.25
CA GLY A 219 -8.76 7.80 0.57
C GLY A 219 -7.38 8.03 1.21
N ARG A 220 -6.56 6.99 1.34
CA ARG A 220 -5.19 7.04 1.89
C ARG A 220 -4.12 7.47 0.91
N ALA A 221 -4.45 7.58 -0.38
CA ALA A 221 -3.51 8.04 -1.40
C ALA A 221 -3.36 9.57 -1.36
N GLY A 222 -2.15 10.04 -1.12
CA GLY A 222 -1.78 11.45 -0.99
C GLY A 222 -1.57 11.87 0.46
N ARG A 223 -0.33 12.25 0.79
CA ARG A 223 0.06 12.77 2.11
C ARG A 223 -0.15 14.29 2.15
N LYS A 224 -1.09 14.74 2.99
CA LYS A 224 -1.38 16.17 3.17
C LYS A 224 -0.12 16.94 3.57
N GLY A 225 0.20 18.00 2.83
CA GLY A 225 1.37 18.85 3.07
C GLY A 225 2.69 18.30 2.55
N ILE A 226 2.70 17.13 1.90
CA ILE A 226 3.90 16.52 1.30
C ILE A 226 3.68 16.23 -0.18
N ASP A 227 2.56 15.62 -0.53
CA ASP A 227 2.24 15.22 -1.90
C ASP A 227 1.35 16.26 -2.58
N GLU A 228 1.72 16.68 -3.80
CA GLU A 228 0.82 17.48 -4.65
C GLU A 228 -0.38 16.66 -5.17
N LYS A 229 -0.17 15.36 -5.41
CA LYS A 229 -1.17 14.42 -5.94
C LYS A 229 -1.00 13.04 -5.32
N GLY A 230 -2.11 12.38 -5.00
CA GLY A 230 -2.17 10.97 -4.64
C GLY A 230 -2.60 10.12 -5.83
N ARG A 231 -2.10 8.89 -5.94
CA ARG A 231 -2.48 7.94 -7.01
C ARG A 231 -2.97 6.62 -6.44
#